data_AF-A0A6V7KRM8-F1
#
_entry.id   AF-A0A6V7KRM8-F1
#
_cell.length_a   1.000
_cell.length_b   1.000
_cell.length_c   1.000
_cell.angle_alpha   90.00
_cell.angle_beta   90.00
_cell.angle_gamma   90.00
#
_symmetry.space_group_name_H-M   'P 1'
#
loop_
_entity.id
_entity.type
_entity.pdbx_description
1 polymer ?
#
loop_
_entity_poly.entity_id
_entity_poly.type
_entity_poly.pdbx_seq_one_letter_code
_entity_poly.pdbx_strand_id
1 'polypeptide(L)'
;FERRNPDANGNITEVDFTELLLAYAGYPEKKKEKMLKRVKKEFKDNAKGINKEDYLKFFHFLNNINDVDTALTFYHIAGASIDQATLKHVAKTVAHVDLSDHVIQVVYTIFDEN
;
A
#
# COMPACT_ATOMS: atom_id res chain seq x y z
N PHE A 1 4.22 -12.32 -6.33
CA PHE A 1 5.55 -12.01 -5.78
C PHE A 1 6.67 -12.60 -6.64
N GLU A 2 6.91 -13.92 -6.64
CA GLU A 2 8.07 -14.54 -7.32
C GLU A 2 8.24 -14.17 -8.80
N ARG A 3 7.13 -13.99 -9.54
CA ARG A 3 7.15 -13.57 -10.95
C ARG A 3 7.75 -12.17 -11.20
N ARG A 4 7.98 -11.39 -10.14
CA ARG A 4 8.63 -10.06 -10.20
C ARG A 4 10.15 -10.14 -10.05
N ASN A 5 10.72 -11.34 -9.93
CA ASN A 5 12.15 -11.58 -9.75
C ASN A 5 12.73 -10.77 -8.57
N PRO A 6 12.37 -11.12 -7.32
CA PRO A 6 12.92 -10.45 -6.15
C PRO A 6 14.46 -10.43 -6.19
N ASP A 7 15.05 -9.37 -5.62
CA ASP A 7 16.50 -9.20 -5.56
C ASP A 7 17.20 -10.23 -4.65
N ALA A 8 18.52 -10.11 -4.49
CA ALA A 8 19.29 -11.01 -3.64
C ALA A 8 18.86 -10.99 -2.16
N ASN A 9 18.16 -9.94 -1.71
CA ASN A 9 17.61 -9.81 -0.36
C ASN A 9 16.16 -10.29 -0.27
N GLY A 10 15.58 -10.80 -1.36
CA GLY A 10 14.19 -11.26 -1.42
C GLY A 10 13.16 -10.14 -1.53
N ASN A 11 13.57 -8.95 -1.97
CA ASN A 11 12.70 -7.80 -2.10
C ASN A 11 12.27 -7.56 -3.55
N ILE A 12 11.01 -7.19 -3.75
CA ILE A 12 10.55 -6.57 -5.01
C ILE A 12 10.63 -5.05 -4.87
N THR A 13 10.66 -4.32 -6.00
CA THR A 13 10.63 -2.85 -5.94
C THR A 13 9.26 -2.33 -5.49
N GLU A 14 9.21 -1.10 -5.01
CA GLU A 14 7.95 -0.40 -4.69
C GLU A 14 7.07 -0.26 -5.95
N VAL A 15 7.69 -0.12 -7.13
CA VAL A 15 6.99 -0.10 -8.41
C VAL A 15 6.37 -1.45 -8.71
N ASP A 16 7.10 -2.56 -8.55
CA ASP A 16 6.55 -3.92 -8.73
C ASP A 16 5.39 -4.20 -7.77
N PHE A 17 5.54 -3.79 -6.51
CA PHE A 17 4.48 -3.89 -5.51
C PHE A 17 3.23 -3.11 -5.94
N THR A 18 3.43 -1.87 -6.43
CA THR A 18 2.35 -1.03 -6.94
C THR A 18 1.66 -1.67 -8.15
N GLU A 19 2.41 -2.21 -9.10
CA GLU A 19 1.81 -2.89 -10.25
C GLU A 19 0.97 -4.11 -9.85
N LEU A 20 1.47 -4.91 -8.90
CA LEU A 20 0.73 -6.05 -8.35
C LEU A 20 -0.59 -5.61 -7.70
N LEU A 21 -0.56 -4.51 -6.95
CA LEU A 21 -1.75 -3.93 -6.32
C LEU A 21 -2.76 -3.43 -7.37
N LEU A 22 -2.29 -2.69 -8.37
CA LEU A 22 -3.15 -2.05 -9.37
C LEU A 22 -3.65 -3.01 -10.45
N ALA A 23 -3.09 -4.22 -10.55
CA ALA A 23 -3.46 -5.22 -11.55
C ALA A 23 -4.99 -5.50 -11.55
N TYR A 24 -5.60 -5.53 -10.38
CA TYR A 24 -7.02 -5.87 -10.20
C TYR A 24 -7.90 -4.68 -9.78
N ALA A 25 -7.32 -3.48 -9.63
CA ALA A 25 -8.03 -2.30 -9.13
C ALA A 25 -8.99 -1.64 -10.15
N GLY A 26 -9.13 -2.19 -11.37
CA GLY A 26 -10.06 -1.67 -12.38
C GLY A 26 -9.77 -0.28 -12.93
N TYR A 27 -8.64 0.36 -12.56
CA TYR A 27 -8.33 1.71 -13.01
C TYR A 27 -8.01 1.78 -14.52
N PRO A 28 -8.35 2.91 -15.18
CA PRO A 28 -7.86 3.21 -16.52
C PRO A 28 -6.32 3.23 -16.58
N GLU A 29 -5.76 2.79 -17.69
CA GLU A 29 -4.30 2.70 -17.90
C GLU A 29 -3.58 4.02 -17.59
N LYS A 30 -4.11 5.14 -18.08
CA LYS A 30 -3.56 6.48 -17.82
C LYS A 30 -3.51 6.84 -16.32
N LYS A 31 -4.49 6.40 -15.53
CA LYS A 31 -4.49 6.61 -14.06
C LYS A 31 -3.43 5.73 -13.41
N LYS A 32 -3.32 4.46 -13.81
CA LYS A 32 -2.28 3.54 -13.34
C LYS A 32 -0.87 4.08 -13.62
N GLU A 33 -0.62 4.55 -14.84
CA GLU A 33 0.67 5.16 -15.21
C GLU A 33 1.03 6.36 -14.35
N LYS A 34 0.06 7.23 -14.03
CA LYS A 34 0.29 8.39 -13.15
C LYS A 34 0.71 7.94 -11.74
N MET A 35 0.02 6.94 -11.19
CA MET A 35 0.32 6.38 -9.86
C MET A 35 1.71 5.74 -9.85
N LEU A 36 2.06 4.94 -10.86
CA LEU A 36 3.38 4.32 -10.99
C LEU A 36 4.50 5.35 -11.12
N LYS A 37 4.30 6.41 -11.92
CA LYS A 37 5.27 7.52 -12.05
C LYS A 37 5.53 8.22 -10.72
N ARG A 38 4.49 8.41 -9.90
CA ARG A 38 4.61 9.01 -8.57
C ARG A 38 5.44 8.14 -7.63
N VAL A 39 5.11 6.86 -7.53
CA VAL A 39 5.89 5.90 -6.71
C VAL A 39 7.34 5.84 -7.18
N LYS A 40 7.56 5.72 -8.49
CA LYS A 40 8.93 5.69 -9.05
C LYS A 40 9.73 6.96 -8.73
N LYS A 41 9.08 8.13 -8.71
CA LYS A 41 9.72 9.40 -8.37
C LYS A 41 10.07 9.46 -6.88
N GLU A 42 9.13 9.10 -6.01
CA GLU A 42 9.29 9.17 -4.55
C GLU A 42 10.42 8.25 -4.05
N PHE A 43 10.47 7.02 -4.56
CA PHE A 43 11.41 6.01 -4.07
C PHE A 43 12.68 5.87 -4.92
N LYS A 44 12.94 6.82 -5.84
CA LYS A 44 14.11 6.75 -6.74
C LYS A 44 15.45 6.70 -5.99
N ASP A 45 15.59 7.56 -4.98
CA ASP A 45 16.87 7.76 -4.27
C ASP A 45 16.92 7.02 -2.91
N ASN A 46 15.77 6.48 -2.46
CA ASN A 46 15.61 5.83 -1.15
C ASN A 46 14.82 4.51 -1.25
N ALA A 47 15.03 3.74 -2.32
CA ALA A 47 14.41 2.43 -2.49
C ALA A 47 14.83 1.49 -1.34
N LYS A 48 13.85 0.88 -0.67
CA LYS A 48 14.09 -0.16 0.35
C LYS A 48 13.61 -1.53 -0.12
N GLY A 49 12.70 -1.53 -1.09
CA GLY A 49 12.00 -2.72 -1.55
C GLY A 49 10.94 -3.20 -0.57
N ILE A 50 10.14 -4.16 -1.03
CA ILE A 50 9.09 -4.81 -0.27
C ILE A 50 9.42 -6.30 -0.19
N ASN A 51 9.64 -6.81 1.01
CA ASN A 51 9.87 -8.23 1.22
C ASN A 51 8.55 -9.03 1.12
N LYS A 52 8.68 -10.35 1.05
CA LYS A 52 7.53 -11.25 0.91
C LYS A 52 6.56 -11.21 2.10
N GLU A 53 7.08 -11.04 3.32
CA GLU A 53 6.25 -10.98 4.53
C GLU A 53 5.37 -9.73 4.52
N ASP A 54 5.94 -8.57 4.24
CA ASP A 54 5.23 -7.29 4.10
C ASP A 54 4.19 -7.34 2.99
N TYR A 55 4.54 -7.95 1.85
CA TYR A 55 3.59 -8.21 0.77
C TYR A 55 2.38 -9.05 1.24
N LEU A 56 2.63 -10.16 1.95
CA LEU A 56 1.57 -11.06 2.43
C LEU A 56 0.72 -10.40 3.52
N LYS A 57 1.33 -9.67 4.45
CA LYS A 57 0.62 -8.88 5.46
C LYS A 57 -0.31 -7.87 4.81
N PHE A 58 0.15 -7.14 3.79
CA PHE A 58 -0.71 -6.20 3.08
C PHE A 58 -1.86 -6.88 2.32
N PHE A 59 -1.63 -8.05 1.73
CA PHE A 59 -2.72 -8.84 1.14
C PHE A 59 -3.72 -9.34 2.19
N HIS A 60 -3.26 -9.72 3.39
CA HIS A 60 -4.17 -10.04 4.50
C HIS A 60 -5.00 -8.82 4.92
N PHE A 61 -4.41 -7.63 4.95
CA PHE A 61 -5.13 -6.38 5.18
C PHE A 61 -6.24 -6.16 4.13
N LEU A 62 -5.94 -6.36 2.84
CA LEU A 62 -6.94 -6.25 1.77
C LEU A 62 -8.07 -7.29 1.86
N ASN A 63 -7.80 -8.49 2.40
CA ASN A 63 -8.85 -9.48 2.63
C ASN A 63 -9.91 -9.01 3.66
N ASN A 64 -9.56 -8.04 4.50
CA ASN A 64 -10.44 -7.44 5.50
C ASN A 64 -10.93 -6.04 5.07
N ILE A 65 -10.92 -5.73 3.77
CA ILE A 65 -11.15 -4.35 3.28
C ILE A 65 -12.52 -3.78 3.64
N ASN A 66 -13.57 -4.61 3.77
CA ASN A 66 -14.92 -4.13 4.13
C ASN A 66 -14.96 -3.59 5.57
N ASP A 67 -14.29 -4.28 6.51
CA ASP A 67 -14.24 -3.85 7.91
C ASP A 67 -13.33 -2.63 8.05
N VAL A 68 -12.23 -2.61 7.31
CA VAL A 68 -11.33 -1.46 7.23
C VAL A 68 -12.05 -0.22 6.68
N ASP A 69 -12.83 -0.35 5.60
CA ASP A 69 -13.59 0.74 5.00
C ASP A 69 -14.64 1.29 5.97
N THR A 70 -15.33 0.40 6.69
CA THR A 70 -16.26 0.76 7.75
C THR A 70 -15.55 1.55 8.86
N ALA A 71 -14.37 1.10 9.31
CA ALA A 71 -13.60 1.80 10.33
C ALA A 71 -13.13 3.18 9.87
N LEU A 72 -12.57 3.29 8.66
CA LEU A 72 -12.11 4.56 8.10
C LEU A 72 -13.28 5.54 7.90
N THR A 73 -14.47 5.05 7.55
CA THR A 73 -15.70 5.84 7.50
C THR A 73 -16.03 6.45 8.86
N PHE A 74 -15.89 5.70 9.96
CA PHE A 74 -16.10 6.26 11.31
C PHE A 74 -15.07 7.35 11.66
N TYR A 75 -13.80 7.17 11.31
CA TYR A 75 -12.77 8.21 11.47
C TYR A 75 -13.17 9.48 10.70
N HIS A 76 -13.61 9.35 9.46
CA HIS A 76 -14.05 10.47 8.65
C HIS A 76 -15.28 11.19 9.23
N ILE A 77 -16.30 10.44 9.68
CA ILE A 77 -17.50 11.00 10.33
C ILE A 77 -17.13 11.75 11.63
N ALA A 78 -16.13 11.27 12.37
CA ALA A 78 -15.62 11.94 13.57
C ALA A 78 -14.78 13.20 13.27
N GLY A 79 -14.58 13.55 11.99
CA GLY A 79 -13.77 14.69 11.58
C GLY A 79 -12.26 14.45 11.66
N ALA A 80 -11.82 13.20 11.82
CA ALA A 80 -10.40 12.87 11.83
C ALA A 80 -9.84 12.79 10.41
N SER A 81 -8.58 13.20 10.24
CA SER A 81 -7.84 13.02 8.99
C SER A 81 -7.47 11.55 8.79
N ILE A 82 -7.67 11.02 7.59
CA ILE A 82 -7.17 9.70 7.22
C ILE A 82 -5.72 9.85 6.76
N ASP A 83 -4.80 9.81 7.72
CA ASP A 83 -3.36 9.87 7.50
C ASP A 83 -2.69 8.49 7.67
N GLN A 84 -1.37 8.44 7.50
CA GLN A 84 -0.60 7.21 7.66
C GLN A 84 -0.72 6.59 9.06
N ALA A 85 -0.80 7.41 10.11
CA ALA A 85 -0.94 6.92 11.49
C ALA A 85 -2.31 6.26 11.70
N THR A 86 -3.36 6.85 11.14
CA THR A 86 -4.72 6.32 11.15
C THR A 86 -4.78 4.99 10.40
N LEU A 87 -4.20 4.92 9.20
CA LEU A 87 -4.15 3.68 8.42
C LEU A 87 -3.41 2.55 9.17
N LYS A 88 -2.27 2.88 9.80
CA LYS A 88 -1.50 1.93 10.64
C LYS A 88 -2.33 1.41 11.80
N HIS A 89 -3.02 2.32 12.50
CA HIS A 89 -3.86 1.96 13.62
C HIS A 89 -4.99 1.02 13.19
N VAL A 90 -5.73 1.38 12.14
CA VAL A 90 -6.82 0.56 11.60
C VAL A 90 -6.33 -0.80 11.13
N ALA A 91 -5.19 -0.86 10.42
CA ALA A 91 -4.61 -2.14 10.01
C ALA A 91 -4.36 -3.07 11.21
N LYS A 92 -3.85 -2.51 12.32
CA LYS A 92 -3.56 -3.27 13.53
C LYS A 92 -4.80 -3.67 14.32
N THR A 93 -5.77 -2.78 14.48
CA THR A 93 -6.92 -3.00 15.37
C THR A 93 -8.10 -3.68 14.69
N VAL A 94 -8.26 -3.50 13.38
CA VAL A 94 -9.41 -4.00 12.61
C VAL A 94 -9.02 -5.21 11.78
N ALA A 95 -7.91 -5.13 11.04
CA ALA A 95 -7.45 -6.24 10.20
C ALA A 95 -6.46 -7.17 10.92
N HIS A 96 -6.07 -6.87 12.16
CA HIS A 96 -5.08 -7.61 12.94
C HIS A 96 -3.73 -7.79 12.21
N VAL A 97 -3.33 -6.80 11.40
CA VAL A 97 -2.07 -6.78 10.66
C VAL A 97 -1.15 -5.68 11.18
N ASP A 98 0.09 -6.03 11.50
CA ASP A 98 1.14 -5.05 11.75
C ASP A 98 1.87 -4.70 10.45
N LEU A 99 1.47 -3.62 9.81
CA LEU A 99 2.10 -3.13 8.58
C LEU A 99 3.34 -2.30 8.91
N SER A 100 4.43 -2.55 8.17
CA SER A 100 5.64 -1.74 8.29
C SER A 100 5.38 -0.30 7.84
N ASP A 101 6.11 0.65 8.44
CA ASP A 101 6.00 2.08 8.08
C ASP A 101 6.31 2.30 6.60
N HIS A 102 7.22 1.50 6.03
CA HIS A 102 7.56 1.57 4.61
C HIS A 102 6.38 1.15 3.72
N VAL A 103 5.69 0.05 4.03
CA VAL A 103 4.49 -0.38 3.28
C VAL A 103 3.42 0.70 3.35
N ILE A 104 3.17 1.27 4.52
CA ILE A 104 2.19 2.35 4.70
C ILE A 104 2.56 3.56 3.87
N GLN A 105 3.83 3.98 3.89
CA GLN A 105 4.31 5.09 3.08
C GLN A 105 4.07 4.83 1.59
N VAL A 106 4.45 3.65 1.08
CA VAL A 106 4.25 3.27 -0.33
C VAL A 106 2.78 3.31 -0.71
N VAL A 107 1.90 2.73 0.11
CA VAL A 107 0.44 2.72 -0.13
C VAL A 107 -0.13 4.13 -0.14
N TYR A 108 0.28 4.96 0.82
CA TYR A 108 -0.12 6.36 0.85
C TYR A 108 0.33 7.08 -0.42
N THR A 109 1.59 6.93 -0.84
CA THR A 109 2.12 7.48 -2.09
C THR A 109 1.37 6.96 -3.33
N ILE A 110 0.90 5.71 -3.34
CA ILE A 110 0.11 5.17 -4.47
C ILE A 110 -1.21 5.96 -4.62
N PHE A 111 -1.89 6.26 -3.51
CA PHE A 111 -3.26 6.79 -3.53
C PHE A 111 -3.40 8.29 -3.28
N ASP A 112 -2.34 8.99 -2.84
CA ASP A 112 -2.41 10.37 -2.34
C ASP A 112 -3.07 11.44 -3.25
N GLU A 113 -3.38 11.29 -4.54
CA GLU A 113 -3.87 12.36 -5.46
C GLU A 113 -3.23 13.79 -5.47
N ASN A 114 -2.57 14.28 -4.42
CA ASN A 114 -1.73 15.47 -4.32
C ASN A 114 -0.44 15.35 -5.13
#